data_AF-A0A922MSG5-F1
#
_entry.id   AF-A0A922MSG5-F1
#
_cell.length_a   1.000
_cell.length_b   1.000
_cell.length_c   1.000
_cell.angle_alpha   90.00
_cell.angle_beta   90.00
_cell.angle_gamma   90.00
#
_symmetry.space_group_name_H-M   'P 1'
#
loop_
_entity.id
_entity.type
_entity.pdbx_description
1 polymer ?
#
loop_
_entity_poly.entity_id
_entity_poly.type
_entity_poly.pdbx_seq_one_letter_code
_entity_poly.pdbx_strand_id
1 'polypeptide(L)'
;MRTQNALSRSQESAEAHEMRLSIDRERHAKSRASETFTQRETRLNPQRNGTDVVRSCESVEGRQARLESDRERHAESRASETYTQRETRLSSQRSRTDAARSCESVEARQIRLESDRERHADSRASETYTQREARLCLQRSRASFSRSIEDDEERLIRDRSQHALSRSLETDEQREERRAAARQRYHELLGDASTHLSQERDRIQEIRGTWSDEQRAAQVEQDRLRRNVNQLSTSDEESTVYDIEEQPWLNKEGSGFMYNVAINYAAYGNIGALEEVCAHCQARKWKGEPNGMCCASGKLGGNARAQEFSDVLLSLGDGTLPEERGGHLSAPLLW
;
A
#
# COMPACT_ATOMS: atom_id res chain seq x y z
N MET A 1 12.44 -21.38 80.83
CA MET A 1 11.39 -21.16 79.81
C MET A 1 11.93 -21.03 78.38
N ARG A 2 12.84 -20.09 78.04
CA ARG A 2 13.36 -19.98 76.66
C ARG A 2 14.08 -21.25 76.15
N THR A 3 14.87 -21.89 77.00
CA THR A 3 15.59 -23.13 76.69
C THR A 3 14.67 -24.34 76.53
N GLN A 4 13.64 -24.47 77.38
CA GLN A 4 12.61 -25.51 77.27
C GLN A 4 11.75 -25.34 76.01
N ASN A 5 11.37 -24.12 75.63
CA ASN A 5 10.67 -23.85 74.37
C ASN A 5 11.55 -24.13 73.15
N ALA A 6 12.85 -23.84 73.21
CA ALA A 6 13.77 -24.19 72.13
C ALA A 6 13.91 -25.70 71.98
N LEU A 7 14.01 -26.44 73.09
CA LEU A 7 14.07 -27.90 73.07
C LEU A 7 12.77 -28.52 72.53
N SER A 8 11.61 -28.04 72.99
CA SER A 8 10.30 -28.48 72.49
C SER A 8 10.11 -28.20 71.00
N ARG A 9 10.62 -27.06 70.49
CA ARG A 9 10.64 -26.76 69.06
C ARG A 9 11.63 -27.61 68.28
N SER A 10 12.77 -27.97 68.86
CA SER A 10 13.74 -28.86 68.19
C SER A 10 13.26 -30.31 68.08
N GLN A 11 12.28 -30.69 68.90
CA GLN A 11 11.67 -32.02 68.92
C GLN A 11 10.29 -32.05 68.26
N GLU A 12 9.85 -30.94 67.66
CA GLU A 12 8.53 -30.86 67.03
C GLU A 12 8.51 -31.65 65.70
N SER A 13 7.42 -32.37 65.43
CA SER A 13 7.23 -33.03 64.14
C SER A 13 6.95 -31.99 63.05
N ALA A 14 7.20 -32.34 61.78
CA ALA A 14 6.92 -31.44 60.66
C ALA A 14 5.43 -30.99 60.62
N GLU A 15 4.50 -31.90 60.92
CA GLU A 15 3.07 -31.61 60.98
C GLU A 15 2.72 -30.67 62.14
N ALA A 16 3.30 -30.89 63.32
CA ALA A 16 3.09 -30.03 64.49
C ALA A 16 3.70 -28.63 64.26
N HIS A 17 4.86 -28.56 63.60
CA HIS A 17 5.47 -27.31 63.16
C HIS A 17 4.55 -26.55 62.21
N GLU A 18 4.04 -27.22 61.19
CA GLU A 18 3.17 -26.62 60.19
C GLU A 18 1.85 -26.15 60.79
N MET A 19 1.23 -26.94 61.67
CA MET A 19 0.03 -26.57 62.40
C MET A 19 0.27 -25.32 63.26
N ARG A 20 1.38 -25.27 64.00
CA ARG A 20 1.75 -24.10 64.80
C ARG A 20 1.92 -22.85 63.94
N LEU A 21 2.64 -22.96 62.82
CA LEU A 21 2.80 -21.86 61.87
C LEU A 21 1.48 -21.42 61.24
N SER A 22 0.58 -22.36 60.95
CA SER A 22 -0.76 -22.08 60.42
C SER A 22 -1.57 -21.25 61.41
N ILE A 23 -1.60 -21.65 62.68
CA ILE A 23 -2.28 -20.92 63.76
C ILE A 23 -1.68 -19.52 63.94
N ASP A 24 -0.35 -19.40 63.91
CA ASP A 24 0.31 -18.09 64.04
C ASP A 24 0.02 -17.18 62.83
N ARG A 25 0.01 -17.73 61.60
CA ARG A 25 -0.38 -17.00 60.38
C ARG A 25 -1.83 -16.52 60.48
N GLU A 26 -2.75 -17.36 60.93
CA GLU A 26 -4.17 -16.99 61.09
C GLU A 26 -4.34 -15.89 62.14
N ARG A 27 -3.66 -16.01 63.30
CA ARG A 27 -3.67 -14.97 64.34
C ARG A 27 -3.15 -13.64 63.83
N HIS A 28 -2.04 -13.66 63.07
CA HIS A 28 -1.49 -12.45 62.46
C HIS A 28 -2.40 -11.87 61.38
N ALA A 29 -3.04 -12.71 60.56
CA ALA A 29 -3.99 -12.27 59.55
C ALA A 29 -5.19 -11.56 60.17
N LYS A 30 -5.79 -12.15 61.23
CA LYS A 30 -6.89 -11.54 61.98
C LYS A 30 -6.47 -10.20 62.60
N SER A 31 -5.31 -10.14 63.24
CA SER A 31 -4.79 -8.91 63.82
C SER A 31 -4.55 -7.82 62.76
N ARG A 32 -4.00 -8.17 61.59
CA ARG A 32 -3.74 -7.21 60.50
C ARG A 32 -5.03 -6.74 59.83
N ALA A 33 -6.06 -7.58 59.75
CA ALA A 33 -7.34 -7.22 59.16
C ALA A 33 -8.10 -6.17 60.01
N SER A 34 -7.88 -6.17 61.34
CA SER A 34 -8.47 -5.21 62.27
C SER A 34 -7.58 -4.01 62.58
N GLU A 35 -6.41 -3.88 61.93
CA GLU A 35 -5.50 -2.75 62.17
C GLU A 35 -6.13 -1.42 61.71
N THR A 36 -6.01 -0.39 62.54
CA THR A 36 -6.30 0.98 62.10
C THR A 36 -5.16 1.50 61.21
N PHE A 37 -5.41 2.59 60.48
CA PHE A 37 -4.38 3.24 59.66
C PHE A 37 -3.12 3.60 60.46
N THR A 38 -3.29 4.16 61.67
CA THR A 38 -2.16 4.54 62.53
C THR A 38 -1.40 3.32 63.02
N GLN A 39 -2.08 2.26 63.45
CA GLN A 39 -1.46 1.00 63.84
C GLN A 39 -0.66 0.39 62.67
N ARG A 40 -1.24 0.37 61.47
CA ARG A 40 -0.57 -0.09 60.25
C ARG A 40 0.70 0.71 59.96
N GLU A 41 0.65 2.05 60.04
CA GLU A 41 1.84 2.88 59.81
C GLU A 41 2.90 2.68 60.89
N THR A 42 2.52 2.55 62.16
CA THR A 42 3.48 2.23 63.24
C THR A 42 4.16 0.88 63.04
N ARG A 43 3.48 -0.09 62.41
CA ARG A 43 4.06 -1.40 62.05
C ARG A 43 4.94 -1.32 60.79
N LEU A 44 4.54 -0.58 59.77
CA LEU A 44 5.25 -0.51 58.48
C LEU A 44 6.49 0.41 58.52
N ASN A 45 6.47 1.50 59.30
CA ASN A 45 7.58 2.45 59.35
C ASN A 45 8.91 1.84 59.82
N PRO A 46 8.96 1.08 60.93
CA PRO A 46 10.17 0.38 61.33
C PRO A 46 10.64 -0.65 60.30
N GLN A 47 9.71 -1.29 59.55
CA GLN A 47 10.04 -2.23 58.49
C GLN A 47 10.70 -1.53 57.30
N ARG A 48 10.13 -0.41 56.83
CA ARG A 48 10.73 0.42 55.76
C ARG A 48 12.12 0.89 56.17
N ASN A 49 12.26 1.48 57.35
CA ASN A 49 13.53 1.95 57.88
C ASN A 49 14.55 0.81 58.01
N GLY A 50 14.12 -0.36 58.50
CA GLY A 50 14.97 -1.54 58.57
C GLY A 50 15.47 -1.99 57.20
N THR A 51 14.60 -2.00 56.18
CA THR A 51 15.02 -2.33 54.81
C THR A 51 15.97 -1.31 54.23
N ASP A 52 15.80 -0.02 54.54
CA ASP A 52 16.67 1.05 54.06
C ASP A 52 18.05 0.97 54.72
N VAL A 53 18.12 0.68 56.02
CA VAL A 53 19.39 0.43 56.72
C VAL A 53 20.12 -0.76 56.11
N VAL A 54 19.42 -1.90 55.90
CA VAL A 54 20.03 -3.09 55.28
C VAL A 54 20.56 -2.77 53.87
N ARG A 55 19.80 -2.00 53.07
CA ARG A 55 20.25 -1.58 51.72
C ARG A 55 21.41 -0.60 51.76
N SER A 56 21.48 0.28 52.76
CA SER A 56 22.56 1.26 52.90
C SER A 56 23.90 0.62 53.25
N CYS A 57 23.86 -0.51 53.96
CA CYS A 57 25.04 -1.28 54.35
C CYS A 57 25.30 -2.48 53.42
N GLU A 58 24.60 -2.55 52.28
CA GLU A 58 24.69 -3.66 51.34
C GLU A 58 26.06 -3.67 50.64
N SER A 59 26.68 -4.84 50.50
CA SER A 59 27.89 -4.99 49.69
C SER A 59 27.55 -4.79 48.20
N VAL A 60 28.56 -4.47 47.38
CA VAL A 60 28.36 -4.33 45.92
C VAL A 60 27.80 -5.62 45.30
N GLU A 61 28.31 -6.78 45.72
CA GLU A 61 27.85 -8.10 45.28
C GLU A 61 26.41 -8.37 45.75
N GLY A 62 26.08 -8.06 47.01
CA GLY A 62 24.71 -8.17 47.53
C GLY A 62 23.73 -7.31 46.75
N ARG A 63 24.14 -6.07 46.42
CA ARG A 63 23.35 -5.14 45.60
C ARG A 63 23.15 -5.66 44.20
N GLN A 64 24.18 -6.24 43.59
CA GLN A 64 24.08 -6.84 42.26
C GLN A 64 23.11 -8.02 42.25
N ALA A 65 23.27 -8.97 43.18
CA ALA A 65 22.39 -10.13 43.31
C ALA A 65 20.93 -9.70 43.54
N ARG A 66 20.69 -8.72 44.42
CA ARG A 66 19.34 -8.19 44.65
C ARG A 66 18.73 -7.56 43.41
N LEU A 67 19.50 -6.72 42.70
CA LEU A 67 19.03 -6.08 41.46
C LEU A 67 18.81 -7.09 40.34
N GLU A 68 19.60 -8.15 40.27
CA GLU A 68 19.39 -9.26 39.33
C GLU A 68 18.09 -10.00 39.63
N SER A 69 17.87 -10.40 40.89
CA SER A 69 16.58 -11.01 41.29
C SER A 69 15.39 -10.06 41.10
N ASP A 70 15.55 -8.75 41.30
CA ASP A 70 14.51 -7.75 40.99
C ASP A 70 14.19 -7.70 39.49
N ARG A 71 15.22 -7.73 38.62
CA ARG A 71 15.04 -7.75 37.16
C ARG A 71 14.33 -9.02 36.71
N GLU A 72 14.72 -10.17 37.25
CA GLU A 72 14.10 -11.47 36.95
C GLU A 72 12.63 -11.48 37.34
N ARG A 73 12.29 -11.10 38.58
CA ARG A 73 10.88 -10.98 39.02
C ARG A 73 10.07 -10.04 38.16
N HIS A 74 10.64 -8.91 37.74
CA HIS A 74 9.95 -7.99 36.83
C HIS A 74 9.78 -8.56 35.43
N ALA A 75 10.74 -9.33 34.93
CA ALA A 75 10.64 -10.01 33.65
C ALA A 75 9.56 -11.10 33.68
N GLU A 76 9.55 -11.94 34.72
CA GLU A 76 8.51 -12.95 34.95
C GLU A 76 7.13 -12.33 35.07
N SER A 77 6.99 -11.28 35.90
CA SER A 77 5.72 -10.57 36.06
C SER A 77 5.21 -9.98 34.74
N ARG A 78 6.11 -9.46 33.88
CA ARG A 78 5.75 -8.94 32.55
C ARG A 78 5.43 -10.05 31.54
N ALA A 79 6.08 -11.20 31.65
CA ALA A 79 5.82 -12.36 30.81
C ALA A 79 4.46 -12.99 31.13
N SER A 80 4.04 -12.94 32.41
CA SER A 80 2.72 -13.40 32.86
C SER A 80 1.62 -12.34 32.79
N GLU A 81 1.89 -11.14 32.26
CA GLU A 81 0.86 -10.09 32.13
C GLU A 81 -0.29 -10.56 31.24
N THR A 82 -1.52 -10.33 31.70
CA THR A 82 -2.67 -10.42 30.80
C THR A 82 -2.63 -9.28 29.79
N TYR A 83 -3.36 -9.42 28.68
CA TYR A 83 -3.46 -8.36 27.67
C TYR A 83 -3.89 -7.01 28.27
N THR A 84 -4.87 -6.99 29.18
CA THR A 84 -5.36 -5.76 29.82
C THR A 84 -4.34 -5.15 30.78
N GLN A 85 -3.60 -5.97 31.52
CA GLN A 85 -2.49 -5.50 32.37
C GLN A 85 -1.37 -4.89 31.52
N ARG A 86 -1.03 -5.53 30.39
CA ARG A 86 -0.04 -5.02 29.46
C ARG A 86 -0.46 -3.69 28.85
N GLU A 87 -1.70 -3.57 28.41
CA GLU A 87 -2.20 -2.31 27.84
C GLU A 87 -2.28 -1.19 28.87
N THR A 88 -2.73 -1.46 30.10
CA THR A 88 -2.75 -0.45 31.16
C THR A 88 -1.33 0.02 31.52
N ARG A 89 -0.35 -0.89 31.59
CA ARG A 89 1.06 -0.54 31.82
C ARG A 89 1.63 0.29 30.66
N LEU A 90 1.43 -0.13 29.41
CA LEU A 90 1.93 0.58 28.23
C LEU A 90 1.25 1.95 28.06
N SER A 91 -0.06 2.04 28.31
CA SER A 91 -0.80 3.30 28.33
C SER A 91 -0.25 4.24 29.39
N SER A 92 -0.07 3.76 30.63
CA SER A 92 0.54 4.55 31.71
C SER A 92 1.99 4.94 31.42
N GLN A 93 2.73 4.14 30.66
CA GLN A 93 4.08 4.48 30.21
C GLN A 93 4.05 5.58 29.15
N ARG A 94 3.19 5.45 28.12
CA ARG A 94 2.97 6.47 27.08
C ARG A 94 2.59 7.82 27.69
N SER A 95 1.60 7.85 28.60
CA SER A 95 1.19 9.09 29.28
C SER A 95 2.33 9.75 30.06
N ARG A 96 3.16 8.96 30.76
CA ARG A 96 4.32 9.50 31.48
C ARG A 96 5.39 10.04 30.52
N THR A 97 5.65 9.36 29.41
CA THR A 97 6.61 9.85 28.42
C THR A 97 6.10 11.11 27.70
N ASP A 98 4.81 11.19 27.44
CA ASP A 98 4.20 12.35 26.80
C ASP A 98 4.19 13.56 27.74
N ALA A 99 3.86 13.36 29.01
CA ALA A 99 3.95 14.41 30.04
C ALA A 99 5.40 14.90 30.24
N ALA A 100 6.38 14.00 30.21
CA ALA A 100 7.79 14.37 30.27
C ALA A 100 8.22 15.17 29.02
N ARG A 101 7.74 14.79 27.84
CA ARG A 101 8.03 15.48 26.57
C ARG A 101 7.30 16.83 26.43
N SER A 102 6.09 16.97 26.97
CA SER A 102 5.33 18.22 26.91
C SER A 102 5.97 19.32 27.76
N CYS A 103 6.65 18.94 28.84
CA CYS A 103 7.36 19.85 29.74
C CYS A 103 8.88 19.89 29.45
N GLU A 104 9.33 19.31 28.33
CA GLU A 104 10.73 19.27 27.92
C GLU A 104 11.23 20.68 27.60
N SER A 105 12.40 21.07 28.12
CA SER A 105 13.04 22.32 27.72
C SER A 105 13.52 22.24 26.28
N VAL A 106 13.69 23.40 25.61
CA VAL A 106 14.18 23.43 24.22
C VAL A 106 15.56 22.78 24.10
N GLU A 107 16.45 23.01 25.06
CA GLU A 107 17.79 22.40 25.10
C GLU A 107 17.71 20.88 25.27
N ALA A 108 16.90 20.38 26.20
CA ALA A 108 16.70 18.94 26.39
C ALA A 108 16.12 18.29 25.12
N ARG A 109 15.18 18.96 24.46
CA ARG A 109 14.62 18.52 23.18
C ARG A 109 15.68 18.46 22.08
N GLN A 110 16.56 19.45 22.00
CA GLN A 110 17.66 19.46 21.03
C GLN A 110 18.63 18.29 21.28
N ILE A 111 19.05 18.09 22.53
CA ILE A 111 19.91 16.97 22.92
C ILE A 111 19.26 15.64 22.55
N ARG A 112 17.98 15.43 22.89
CA ARG A 112 17.25 14.20 22.56
C ARG A 112 17.19 13.96 21.05
N LEU A 113 16.83 14.98 20.27
CA LEU A 113 16.76 14.87 18.82
C LEU A 113 18.14 14.62 18.20
N GLU A 114 19.19 15.19 18.76
CA GLU A 114 20.56 14.96 18.30
C GLU A 114 21.01 13.53 18.58
N SER A 115 20.78 13.03 19.80
CA SER A 115 21.03 11.63 20.13
C SER A 115 20.18 10.66 19.29
N ASP A 116 18.94 11.04 18.91
CA ASP A 116 18.12 10.26 17.98
C ASP A 116 18.75 10.23 16.56
N ARG A 117 19.27 11.36 16.07
CA ARG A 117 19.95 11.45 14.77
C ARG A 117 21.22 10.60 14.73
N GLU A 118 22.05 10.69 15.76
CA GLU A 118 23.30 9.93 15.91
C GLU A 118 23.00 8.42 15.89
N ARG A 119 22.06 7.95 16.72
CA ARG A 119 21.64 6.53 16.73
C ARG A 119 21.15 6.05 15.36
N HIS A 120 20.39 6.87 14.65
CA HIS A 120 19.93 6.51 13.30
C HIS A 120 21.07 6.50 12.28
N ALA A 121 22.05 7.40 12.40
CA ALA A 121 23.23 7.42 11.55
C ALA A 121 24.09 6.17 11.79
N ASP A 122 24.36 5.82 13.05
CA ASP A 122 25.14 4.63 13.41
C ASP A 122 24.44 3.35 12.98
N SER A 123 23.11 3.26 13.18
CA SER A 123 22.33 2.13 12.71
C SER A 123 22.42 1.98 11.19
N ARG A 124 22.34 3.09 10.42
CA ARG A 124 22.46 3.06 8.96
C ARG A 124 23.88 2.76 8.48
N ALA A 125 24.90 3.22 9.19
CA ALA A 125 26.30 2.95 8.88
C ALA A 125 26.66 1.47 9.08
N SER A 126 25.99 0.81 10.04
CA SER A 126 26.17 -0.62 10.35
C SER A 126 25.15 -1.53 9.66
N GLU A 127 24.26 -1.00 8.81
CA GLU A 127 23.28 -1.79 8.06
C GLU A 127 23.98 -2.79 7.12
N THR A 128 23.53 -4.04 7.14
CA THR A 128 23.88 -5.00 6.09
C THR A 128 23.16 -4.65 4.78
N TYR A 129 23.64 -5.18 3.65
CA TYR A 129 23.00 -4.95 2.34
C TYR A 129 21.50 -5.34 2.35
N THR A 130 21.15 -6.48 2.95
CA THR A 130 19.74 -6.94 3.00
C THR A 130 18.87 -6.05 3.88
N GLN A 131 19.41 -5.55 5.00
CA GLN A 131 18.71 -4.59 5.86
C GLN A 131 18.48 -3.26 5.14
N ARG A 132 19.48 -2.76 4.41
CA ARG A 132 19.38 -1.55 3.60
C ARG A 132 18.32 -1.69 2.50
N GLU A 133 18.32 -2.78 1.76
CA GLU A 133 17.33 -3.05 0.72
C GLU A 133 15.91 -3.16 1.30
N ALA A 134 15.74 -3.85 2.43
CA ALA A 134 14.45 -3.91 3.12
C ALA A 134 13.96 -2.53 3.57
N ARG A 135 14.85 -1.69 4.13
CA ARG A 135 14.53 -0.32 4.52
C ARG A 135 14.13 0.54 3.33
N LEU A 136 14.86 0.48 2.21
CA LEU A 136 14.55 1.24 1.00
C LEU A 136 13.25 0.76 0.35
N CYS A 137 12.99 -0.55 0.32
CA CYS A 137 11.73 -1.12 -0.13
C CYS A 137 10.55 -0.59 0.71
N LEU A 138 10.66 -0.66 2.04
CA LEU A 138 9.65 -0.12 2.95
C LEU A 138 9.45 1.39 2.77
N GLN A 139 10.54 2.14 2.56
CA GLN A 139 10.48 3.57 2.31
C GLN A 139 9.75 3.90 1.00
N ARG A 140 10.00 3.15 -0.08
CA ARG A 140 9.29 3.28 -1.36
C ARG A 140 7.80 2.97 -1.20
N SER A 141 7.45 1.87 -0.52
CA SER A 141 6.06 1.48 -0.28
C SER A 141 5.31 2.48 0.60
N ARG A 142 5.97 3.04 1.63
CA ARG A 142 5.38 4.11 2.45
C ARG A 142 5.18 5.39 1.65
N ALA A 143 6.14 5.76 0.80
CA ALA A 143 6.03 6.93 -0.05
C ALA A 143 4.91 6.77 -1.09
N SER A 144 4.75 5.60 -1.70
CA SER A 144 3.64 5.34 -2.62
C SER A 144 2.29 5.35 -1.92
N PHE A 145 2.19 4.75 -0.73
CA PHE A 145 0.95 4.76 0.05
C PHE A 145 0.57 6.17 0.51
N SER A 146 1.55 6.96 0.99
CA SER A 146 1.34 8.38 1.31
C SER A 146 0.77 9.13 0.10
N ARG A 147 1.41 8.97 -1.07
CA ARG A 147 0.96 9.61 -2.32
C ARG A 147 -0.43 9.19 -2.76
N SER A 148 -0.87 7.97 -2.44
CA SER A 148 -2.22 7.49 -2.81
C SER A 148 -3.35 8.02 -1.93
N ILE A 149 -3.02 8.53 -0.74
CA ILE A 149 -4.01 9.09 0.20
C ILE A 149 -3.99 10.62 0.18
N GLU A 150 -2.91 11.21 -0.34
CA GLU A 150 -2.83 12.65 -0.55
C GLU A 150 -3.95 13.16 -1.46
N ASP A 151 -4.50 14.32 -1.11
CA ASP A 151 -5.39 15.06 -1.98
C ASP A 151 -4.67 15.48 -3.27
N ASP A 152 -5.29 15.19 -4.41
CA ASP A 152 -4.67 15.38 -5.73
C ASP A 152 -4.38 16.86 -6.02
N GLU A 153 -5.26 17.77 -5.61
CA GLU A 153 -5.10 19.20 -5.85
C GLU A 153 -3.98 19.77 -5.00
N GLU A 154 -3.98 19.46 -3.70
CA GLU A 154 -2.91 19.89 -2.79
C GLU A 154 -1.54 19.35 -3.21
N ARG A 155 -1.48 18.10 -3.69
CA ARG A 155 -0.26 17.51 -4.24
C ARG A 155 0.24 18.30 -5.44
N LEU A 156 -0.62 18.58 -6.42
CA LEU A 156 -0.25 19.34 -7.62
C LEU A 156 0.20 20.76 -7.28
N ILE A 157 -0.42 21.42 -6.30
CA ILE A 157 0.00 22.73 -5.82
C ILE A 157 1.39 22.64 -5.18
N ARG A 158 1.62 21.65 -4.31
CA ARG A 158 2.91 21.44 -3.64
C ARG A 158 4.02 21.14 -4.65
N ASP A 159 3.79 20.22 -5.57
CA ASP A 159 4.78 19.83 -6.60
C ASP A 159 5.10 21.02 -7.51
N ARG A 160 4.10 21.78 -7.95
CA ARG A 160 4.33 23.02 -8.73
C ARG A 160 5.13 24.05 -7.94
N SER A 161 4.82 24.23 -6.66
CA SER A 161 5.52 25.17 -5.78
C SER A 161 6.97 24.75 -5.55
N GLN A 162 7.22 23.46 -5.30
CA GLN A 162 8.57 22.91 -5.16
C GLN A 162 9.38 23.05 -6.46
N HIS A 163 8.78 22.74 -7.61
CA HIS A 163 9.45 22.95 -8.90
C HIS A 163 9.73 24.44 -9.18
N ALA A 164 8.81 25.33 -8.81
CA ALA A 164 9.03 26.78 -8.94
C ALA A 164 10.17 27.26 -8.04
N LEU A 165 10.21 26.82 -6.77
CA LEU A 165 11.30 27.14 -5.85
C LEU A 165 12.64 26.58 -6.34
N SER A 166 12.67 25.32 -6.76
CA SER A 166 13.85 24.70 -7.36
C SER A 166 14.36 25.53 -8.56
N ARG A 167 13.46 25.96 -9.45
CA ARG A 167 13.81 26.81 -10.60
C ARG A 167 14.31 28.20 -10.21
N SER A 168 13.79 28.79 -9.14
CA SER A 168 14.23 30.10 -8.66
C SER A 168 15.63 30.08 -8.04
N LEU A 169 16.06 28.91 -7.55
CA LEU A 169 17.38 28.70 -6.96
C LEU A 169 18.40 28.12 -7.96
N GLU A 170 17.99 27.83 -9.21
CA GLU A 170 18.88 27.34 -10.26
C GLU A 170 19.96 28.38 -10.60
N THR A 171 21.21 27.93 -10.62
CA THR A 171 22.32 28.69 -11.23
C THR A 171 22.13 28.79 -12.75
N ASP A 172 22.82 29.73 -13.39
CA ASP A 172 22.71 29.91 -14.85
C ASP A 172 23.16 28.66 -15.62
N GLU A 173 24.22 27.99 -15.16
CA GLU A 173 24.72 26.74 -15.73
C GLU A 173 23.68 25.61 -15.63
N GLN A 174 23.09 25.39 -14.45
CA GLN A 174 22.02 24.39 -14.25
C GLN A 174 20.80 24.68 -15.13
N ARG A 175 20.48 25.96 -15.33
CA ARG A 175 19.38 26.39 -16.18
C ARG A 175 19.64 26.07 -17.66
N GLU A 176 20.88 26.26 -18.11
CA GLU A 176 21.31 25.93 -19.46
C GLU A 176 21.33 24.43 -19.70
N GLU A 177 21.85 23.63 -18.76
CA GLU A 177 21.82 22.17 -18.80
C GLU A 177 20.39 21.65 -18.92
N ARG A 178 19.46 22.16 -18.10
CA ARG A 178 18.05 21.77 -18.18
C ARG A 178 17.43 22.10 -19.53
N ARG A 179 17.74 23.28 -20.09
CA ARG A 179 17.27 23.68 -21.43
C ARG A 179 17.90 22.81 -22.52
N ALA A 180 19.19 22.47 -22.41
CA ALA A 180 19.88 21.58 -23.33
C ALA A 180 19.29 20.17 -23.29
N ALA A 181 19.06 19.61 -22.10
CA ALA A 181 18.40 18.33 -21.93
C ALA A 181 16.97 18.34 -22.49
N ALA A 182 16.22 19.44 -22.35
CA ALA A 182 14.90 19.58 -22.97
C ALA A 182 14.98 19.58 -24.51
N ARG A 183 15.97 20.26 -25.10
CA ARG A 183 16.22 20.22 -26.55
C ARG A 183 16.61 18.81 -27.01
N GLN A 184 17.48 18.12 -26.27
CA GLN A 184 17.88 16.74 -26.58
C GLN A 184 16.68 15.79 -26.59
N ARG A 185 15.85 15.81 -25.54
CA ARG A 185 14.60 15.01 -25.49
C ARG A 185 13.68 15.29 -26.67
N TYR A 186 13.58 16.54 -27.09
CA TYR A 186 12.78 16.91 -28.25
C TYR A 186 13.35 16.32 -29.56
N HIS A 187 14.68 16.37 -29.74
CA HIS A 187 15.33 15.76 -30.89
C HIS A 187 15.21 14.23 -30.90
N GLU A 188 15.32 13.57 -29.75
CA GLU A 188 15.11 12.12 -29.62
C GLU A 188 13.70 11.73 -30.05
N LEU A 189 12.67 12.42 -29.53
CA LEU A 189 11.28 12.19 -29.92
C LEU A 189 11.04 12.35 -31.42
N LEU A 190 11.67 13.35 -32.05
CA LEU A 190 11.58 13.54 -33.51
C LEU A 190 12.32 12.44 -34.27
N GLY A 191 13.46 11.98 -33.77
CA GLY A 191 14.20 10.85 -34.33
C GLY A 191 13.39 9.56 -34.28
N ASP A 192 12.78 9.26 -33.15
CA ASP A 192 11.90 8.11 -32.96
C ASP A 192 10.68 8.17 -33.89
N ALA A 193 10.06 9.35 -34.02
CA ALA A 193 8.96 9.55 -34.97
C ALA A 193 9.42 9.36 -36.42
N SER A 194 10.57 9.91 -36.81
CA SER A 194 11.11 9.78 -38.16
C SER A 194 11.49 8.35 -38.50
N THR A 195 12.07 7.61 -37.55
CA THR A 195 12.43 6.20 -37.73
C THR A 195 11.18 5.33 -37.83
N HIS A 196 10.17 5.55 -36.97
CA HIS A 196 8.87 4.89 -37.07
C HIS A 196 8.20 5.12 -38.44
N LEU A 197 8.16 6.37 -38.92
CA LEU A 197 7.62 6.70 -40.24
C LEU A 197 8.42 6.06 -41.39
N SER A 198 9.74 5.92 -41.24
CA SER A 198 10.56 5.21 -42.24
C SER A 198 10.27 3.73 -42.28
N GLN A 199 10.23 3.07 -41.12
CA GLN A 199 9.89 1.66 -41.00
C GLN A 199 8.50 1.36 -41.57
N GLU A 200 7.52 2.23 -41.34
CA GLU A 200 6.19 2.11 -41.94
C GLU A 200 6.22 2.25 -43.46
N ARG A 201 7.02 3.18 -44.01
CA ARG A 201 7.20 3.28 -45.48
C ARG A 201 7.82 2.02 -46.06
N ASP A 202 8.84 1.46 -45.42
CA ASP A 202 9.52 0.25 -45.89
C ASP A 202 8.58 -0.96 -45.85
N ARG A 203 7.80 -1.13 -44.77
CA ARG A 203 6.73 -2.14 -44.67
C ARG A 203 5.73 -2.02 -45.82
N ILE A 204 5.26 -0.80 -46.10
CA ILE A 204 4.31 -0.55 -47.21
C ILE A 204 4.95 -0.89 -48.56
N GLN A 205 6.22 -0.56 -48.77
CA GLN A 205 6.94 -0.89 -50.00
C GLN A 205 7.09 -2.40 -50.19
N GLU A 206 7.43 -3.13 -49.13
CA GLU A 206 7.56 -4.58 -49.16
C GLU A 206 6.23 -5.25 -49.53
N ILE A 207 5.13 -4.82 -48.90
CA ILE A 207 3.77 -5.28 -49.22
C ILE A 207 3.46 -5.00 -50.70
N ARG A 208 3.69 -3.77 -51.17
CA ARG A 208 3.44 -3.37 -52.57
C ARG A 208 4.30 -4.14 -53.56
N GLY A 209 5.51 -4.56 -53.16
CA GLY A 209 6.40 -5.39 -53.97
C GLY A 209 5.83 -6.78 -54.26
N THR A 210 4.97 -7.31 -53.39
CA THR A 210 4.32 -8.62 -53.58
C THR A 210 3.02 -8.57 -54.38
N TRP A 211 2.59 -7.39 -54.84
CA TRP A 211 1.30 -7.21 -55.52
C TRP A 211 1.35 -7.57 -57.01
N SER A 212 0.27 -8.17 -57.49
CA SER A 212 0.06 -8.40 -58.92
C SER A 212 -0.15 -7.09 -59.70
N ASP A 213 0.00 -7.12 -61.02
CA ASP A 213 -0.16 -5.92 -61.85
C ASP A 213 -1.59 -5.34 -61.76
N GLU A 214 -2.62 -6.19 -61.63
CA GLU A 214 -4.02 -5.76 -61.40
C GLU A 214 -4.19 -5.05 -60.04
N GLN A 215 -3.58 -5.58 -58.98
CA GLN A 215 -3.62 -4.96 -57.65
C GLN A 215 -2.88 -3.61 -57.63
N ARG A 216 -1.75 -3.50 -58.34
CA ARG A 216 -1.02 -2.25 -58.51
C ARG A 216 -1.83 -1.22 -59.29
N ALA A 217 -2.51 -1.61 -60.37
CA ALA A 217 -3.38 -0.73 -61.14
C ALA A 217 -4.58 -0.22 -60.32
N ALA A 218 -5.23 -1.10 -59.55
CA ALA A 218 -6.34 -0.73 -58.67
C ALA A 218 -5.92 0.29 -57.60
N GLN A 219 -4.75 0.12 -56.99
CA GLN A 219 -4.22 1.07 -56.00
C GLN A 219 -3.84 2.41 -56.63
N VAL A 220 -3.24 2.42 -57.81
CA VAL A 220 -2.90 3.68 -58.51
C VAL A 220 -4.17 4.47 -58.82
N GLU A 221 -5.24 3.79 -59.24
CA GLU A 221 -6.53 4.43 -59.46
C GLU A 221 -7.14 4.93 -58.14
N GLN A 222 -7.03 4.15 -57.05
CA GLN A 222 -7.47 4.59 -55.71
C GLN A 222 -6.68 5.81 -55.19
N ASP A 223 -5.36 5.82 -55.37
CA ASP A 223 -4.48 6.95 -55.00
C ASP A 223 -4.79 8.19 -55.87
N ARG A 224 -5.12 8.00 -57.16
CA ARG A 224 -5.56 9.07 -58.07
C ARG A 224 -6.88 9.68 -57.58
N LEU A 225 -7.85 8.83 -57.23
CA LEU A 225 -9.13 9.26 -56.68
C LEU A 225 -8.96 10.00 -55.34
N ARG A 226 -8.12 9.49 -54.43
CA ARG A 226 -7.79 10.17 -53.16
C ARG A 226 -7.17 11.55 -53.36
N ARG A 227 -6.24 11.70 -54.32
CA ARG A 227 -5.63 13.01 -54.64
C ARG A 227 -6.65 14.00 -55.21
N ASN A 228 -7.53 13.53 -56.10
CA ASN A 228 -8.58 14.37 -56.67
C ASN A 228 -9.55 14.86 -55.58
N VAL A 229 -9.94 13.99 -54.65
CA VAL A 229 -10.80 14.35 -53.50
C VAL A 229 -10.11 15.36 -52.57
N ASN A 230 -8.83 15.17 -52.26
CA ASN A 230 -8.08 16.12 -51.44
C ASN A 230 -7.90 17.48 -52.13
N GLN A 231 -7.72 17.53 -53.45
CA GLN A 231 -7.66 18.79 -54.20
C GLN A 231 -9.00 19.54 -54.18
N LEU A 232 -10.11 18.83 -54.40
CA LEU A 232 -11.46 19.40 -54.33
C LEU A 232 -11.84 19.88 -52.93
N SER A 233 -11.26 19.30 -51.88
CA SER A 233 -11.47 19.72 -50.49
C SER A 233 -10.70 20.99 -50.09
N THR A 234 -9.75 21.43 -50.92
CA THR A 234 -8.89 22.62 -50.64
C THR A 234 -9.24 23.85 -51.49
N SER A 235 -10.18 23.73 -52.43
CA SER A 235 -10.69 24.86 -53.21
C SER A 235 -11.93 25.45 -52.52
N ASP A 236 -11.72 26.54 -51.77
CA ASP A 236 -12.77 27.40 -51.18
C ASP A 236 -13.47 28.27 -52.26
N GLU A 237 -13.83 27.71 -53.41
CA GLU A 237 -14.57 28.44 -54.44
C GLU A 237 -15.88 27.70 -54.76
N GLU A 238 -16.97 28.38 -54.42
CA GLU A 238 -18.36 28.05 -54.69
C GLU A 238 -18.59 27.90 -56.20
N SER A 239 -18.59 26.67 -56.73
CA SER A 239 -19.20 26.42 -58.03
C SER A 239 -19.51 24.95 -58.31
N THR A 240 -20.79 24.75 -58.64
CA THR A 240 -21.36 23.70 -59.50
C THR A 240 -21.29 22.25 -59.02
N VAL A 241 -22.43 21.80 -58.52
CA VAL A 241 -22.91 20.42 -58.45
C VAL A 241 -22.57 19.70 -59.77
N TYR A 242 -21.52 18.88 -59.73
CA TYR A 242 -21.38 17.74 -60.63
C TYR A 242 -21.55 16.48 -59.78
N ASP A 243 -22.37 15.55 -60.28
CA ASP A 243 -22.89 14.38 -59.58
C ASP A 243 -21.78 13.55 -58.90
N ILE A 244 -21.72 13.65 -57.57
CA ILE A 244 -20.97 12.77 -56.68
C ILE A 244 -21.81 11.49 -56.48
N GLU A 245 -22.19 10.82 -57.57
CA GLU A 245 -22.87 9.51 -57.51
C GLU A 245 -21.92 8.33 -57.79
N GLU A 246 -20.71 8.56 -58.30
CA GLU A 246 -19.90 7.43 -58.76
C GLU A 246 -19.10 6.67 -57.70
N GLN A 247 -18.72 7.20 -56.52
CA GLN A 247 -17.98 6.39 -55.52
C GLN A 247 -18.26 6.76 -54.04
N PRO A 248 -19.32 6.21 -53.43
CA PRO A 248 -19.76 6.54 -52.06
C PRO A 248 -18.80 6.16 -50.92
N TRP A 249 -17.79 5.32 -51.17
CA TRP A 249 -16.89 4.77 -50.13
C TRP A 249 -15.65 5.63 -49.85
N LEU A 250 -15.20 6.46 -50.80
CA LEU A 250 -14.03 7.33 -50.62
C LEU A 250 -14.28 8.44 -49.57
N ASN A 251 -15.49 8.99 -49.51
CA ASN A 251 -15.86 9.98 -48.49
C ASN A 251 -16.16 9.35 -47.10
N LYS A 252 -16.09 8.01 -46.99
CA LYS A 252 -16.39 7.25 -45.76
C LYS A 252 -15.16 6.56 -45.19
N GLU A 253 -13.99 6.73 -45.80
CA GLU A 253 -12.75 6.11 -45.35
C GLU A 253 -12.36 6.66 -43.96
N GLY A 254 -12.25 5.78 -42.96
CA GLY A 254 -12.01 6.17 -41.56
C GLY A 254 -13.28 6.45 -40.74
N SER A 255 -14.48 6.44 -41.33
CA SER A 255 -15.73 6.69 -40.59
C SER A 255 -16.08 5.64 -39.53
N GLY A 256 -15.44 4.47 -39.56
CA GLY A 256 -15.51 3.48 -38.49
C GLY A 256 -14.70 3.84 -37.23
N PHE A 257 -13.76 4.79 -37.34
CA PHE A 257 -12.96 5.30 -36.22
C PHE A 257 -13.33 6.73 -35.83
N MET A 258 -13.90 7.51 -36.77
CA MET A 258 -14.40 8.87 -36.53
C MET A 258 -15.73 9.09 -37.26
N TYR A 259 -16.83 9.09 -36.52
CA TYR A 259 -18.17 9.29 -37.07
C TYR A 259 -18.34 10.70 -37.64
N ASN A 260 -18.77 10.83 -38.91
CA ASN A 260 -19.05 12.11 -39.55
C ASN A 260 -20.56 12.30 -39.75
N VAL A 261 -21.16 13.21 -38.96
CA VAL A 261 -22.60 13.47 -38.95
C VAL A 261 -23.16 14.00 -40.29
N ALA A 262 -22.32 14.56 -41.16
CA ALA A 262 -22.75 15.06 -42.47
C ALA A 262 -23.07 13.95 -43.48
N ILE A 263 -22.71 12.70 -43.18
CA ILE A 263 -22.93 11.54 -44.05
C ILE A 263 -24.19 10.80 -43.59
N ASN A 264 -25.19 10.69 -44.46
CA ASN A 264 -26.38 9.87 -44.17
C ASN A 264 -26.07 8.38 -44.36
N TYR A 265 -25.47 7.73 -43.35
CA TYR A 265 -25.08 6.32 -43.40
C TYR A 265 -26.27 5.36 -43.61
N ALA A 266 -27.46 5.72 -43.11
CA ALA A 266 -28.66 4.87 -43.16
C ALA A 266 -29.18 4.65 -44.59
N ALA A 267 -28.95 5.61 -45.50
CA ALA A 267 -29.39 5.51 -46.89
C ALA A 267 -28.60 4.49 -47.72
N TYR A 268 -27.41 4.04 -47.26
CA TYR A 268 -26.46 3.27 -48.08
C TYR A 268 -26.14 1.87 -47.57
N GLY A 269 -26.70 1.44 -46.44
CA GLY A 269 -26.37 0.15 -45.87
C GLY A 269 -27.45 -0.36 -44.93
N ASN A 270 -28.07 -1.47 -45.32
CA ASN A 270 -28.87 -2.26 -44.40
C ASN A 270 -27.98 -3.38 -43.85
N ILE A 271 -27.40 -3.15 -42.67
CA ILE A 271 -26.46 -4.09 -42.00
C ILE A 271 -27.19 -5.37 -41.54
N GLY A 272 -28.53 -5.39 -41.65
CA GLY A 272 -29.37 -6.53 -41.28
C GLY A 272 -29.52 -6.66 -39.76
N ALA A 273 -30.38 -7.58 -39.34
CA ALA A 273 -30.61 -7.86 -37.93
C ALA A 273 -29.48 -8.70 -37.33
N LEU A 274 -29.23 -8.50 -36.04
CA LEU A 274 -28.21 -9.18 -35.25
C LEU A 274 -28.71 -10.59 -34.87
N GLU A 275 -28.74 -11.50 -35.84
CA GLU A 275 -29.39 -12.81 -35.74
C GLU A 275 -28.42 -13.99 -35.64
N GLU A 276 -27.17 -13.84 -36.09
CA GLU A 276 -26.20 -14.94 -36.04
C GLU A 276 -25.49 -14.99 -34.70
N VAL A 277 -25.19 -16.20 -34.21
CA VAL A 277 -24.53 -16.40 -32.92
C VAL A 277 -23.06 -16.72 -33.14
N CYS A 278 -22.16 -16.02 -32.45
CA CYS A 278 -20.74 -16.28 -32.51
C CYS A 278 -20.41 -17.64 -31.85
N ALA A 279 -19.70 -18.52 -32.55
CA ALA A 279 -19.30 -19.83 -32.04
C ALA A 279 -18.34 -19.77 -30.82
N HIS A 280 -17.62 -18.66 -30.62
CA HIS A 280 -16.60 -18.54 -29.57
C HIS A 280 -17.10 -17.92 -28.26
N CYS A 281 -18.02 -16.96 -28.33
CA CYS A 281 -18.52 -16.25 -27.14
C CYS A 281 -20.05 -16.25 -27.02
N GLN A 282 -20.78 -16.84 -27.97
CA GLN A 282 -22.24 -16.88 -28.01
C GLN A 282 -22.94 -15.51 -28.10
N ALA A 283 -22.18 -14.42 -28.34
CA ALA A 283 -22.77 -13.11 -28.64
C ALA A 283 -23.49 -13.12 -29.99
N ARG A 284 -24.58 -12.37 -30.08
CA ARG A 284 -25.24 -12.10 -31.37
C ARG A 284 -24.34 -11.19 -32.22
N LYS A 285 -24.19 -11.53 -33.49
CA LYS A 285 -23.34 -10.86 -34.48
C LYS A 285 -24.11 -10.59 -35.77
N TRP A 286 -23.59 -9.67 -36.58
CA TRP A 286 -24.14 -9.42 -37.91
C TRP A 286 -23.65 -10.47 -38.91
N LYS A 287 -24.44 -10.70 -39.95
CA LYS A 287 -24.09 -11.62 -41.04
C LYS A 287 -22.84 -11.10 -41.76
N GLY A 288 -21.74 -11.85 -41.68
CA GLY A 288 -20.43 -11.46 -42.24
C GLY A 288 -19.43 -10.86 -41.23
N GLU A 289 -19.79 -10.69 -39.95
CA GLU A 289 -18.83 -10.26 -38.91
C GLU A 289 -17.83 -11.39 -38.60
N PRO A 290 -16.50 -11.14 -38.70
CA PRO A 290 -15.49 -12.14 -38.43
C PRO A 290 -15.48 -12.54 -36.95
N ASN A 291 -15.26 -13.84 -36.71
CA ASN A 291 -15.14 -14.38 -35.37
C ASN A 291 -13.96 -13.69 -34.66
N GLY A 292 -14.21 -13.11 -33.49
CA GLY A 292 -13.18 -12.41 -32.71
C GLY A 292 -13.43 -10.91 -32.52
N MET A 293 -14.15 -10.21 -33.41
CA MET A 293 -14.52 -8.80 -33.21
C MET A 293 -15.43 -8.59 -31.99
N CYS A 294 -16.28 -9.58 -31.69
CA CYS A 294 -17.07 -9.62 -30.46
C CYS A 294 -16.29 -10.15 -29.23
N CYS A 295 -15.14 -10.82 -29.42
CA CYS A 295 -14.39 -11.51 -28.35
C CYS A 295 -13.17 -10.73 -27.85
N ALA A 296 -12.50 -9.97 -28.73
CA ALA A 296 -11.26 -9.24 -28.42
C ALA A 296 -11.51 -7.98 -27.58
N SER A 297 -12.75 -7.48 -27.54
CA SER A 297 -13.15 -6.36 -26.65
C SER A 297 -14.60 -6.46 -26.18
N GLY A 298 -15.24 -7.63 -26.30
CA GLY A 298 -16.51 -7.98 -25.67
C GLY A 298 -17.72 -7.13 -26.08
N LYS A 299 -18.51 -7.57 -27.09
CA LYS A 299 -19.94 -7.18 -27.20
C LYS A 299 -20.82 -7.84 -26.11
N LEU A 300 -20.20 -8.52 -25.14
CA LEU A 300 -20.84 -9.13 -23.97
C LEU A 300 -20.53 -8.28 -22.74
N GLY A 301 -21.18 -7.14 -22.62
CA GLY A 301 -21.61 -6.67 -21.30
C GLY A 301 -22.79 -7.53 -20.87
N GLY A 302 -22.57 -8.47 -19.94
CA GLY A 302 -23.58 -9.41 -19.44
C GLY A 302 -23.63 -10.68 -20.29
N ASN A 303 -23.29 -11.86 -19.77
CA ASN A 303 -24.26 -12.66 -19.03
C ASN A 303 -23.63 -13.77 -18.15
N ALA A 304 -22.34 -13.68 -17.81
CA ALA A 304 -21.74 -14.56 -16.79
C ALA A 304 -21.51 -13.84 -15.45
N ARG A 305 -20.90 -12.64 -15.47
CA ARG A 305 -20.70 -11.82 -14.25
C ARG A 305 -21.91 -11.00 -13.81
N ALA A 306 -22.93 -10.86 -14.66
CA ALA A 306 -24.17 -10.16 -14.29
C ALA A 306 -25.08 -11.05 -13.42
N GLN A 307 -25.04 -12.37 -13.60
CA GLN A 307 -25.74 -13.32 -12.73
C GLN A 307 -25.11 -13.34 -11.34
N GLU A 308 -23.77 -13.36 -11.26
CA GLU A 308 -23.05 -13.29 -9.98
C GLU A 308 -23.26 -11.95 -9.25
N PHE A 309 -23.30 -10.82 -9.96
CA PHE A 309 -23.60 -9.52 -9.34
C PHE A 309 -25.06 -9.40 -8.87
N SER A 310 -26.00 -9.98 -9.62
CA SER A 310 -27.41 -10.08 -9.24
C SER A 310 -27.58 -10.90 -7.96
N ASP A 311 -26.93 -12.06 -7.86
CA ASP A 311 -27.06 -12.95 -6.73
C ASP A 311 -26.38 -12.40 -5.46
N VAL A 312 -25.27 -11.67 -5.62
CA VAL A 312 -24.60 -10.95 -4.53
C VAL A 312 -25.44 -9.75 -4.04
N LEU A 313 -26.09 -9.01 -4.94
CA LEU A 313 -26.97 -7.89 -4.56
C LEU A 313 -28.29 -8.37 -3.93
N LEU A 314 -28.83 -9.52 -4.36
CA LEU A 314 -29.98 -10.16 -3.72
C LEU A 314 -29.62 -10.70 -2.32
N SER A 315 -28.42 -11.27 -2.15
CA SER A 315 -27.89 -11.72 -0.84
C SER A 315 -27.69 -10.57 0.16
N LEU A 316 -27.27 -9.39 -0.30
CA LEU A 316 -27.11 -8.20 0.53
C LEU A 316 -28.45 -7.54 0.93
N GLY A 317 -29.54 -7.84 0.19
CA GLY A 317 -30.90 -7.41 0.53
C GLY A 317 -31.57 -8.24 1.62
N ASP A 318 -31.20 -9.52 1.75
CA ASP A 318 -31.82 -10.47 2.69
C ASP A 318 -30.97 -10.76 3.95
N GLY A 319 -29.89 -9.99 4.18
CA GLY A 319 -29.22 -9.91 5.48
C GLY A 319 -28.52 -11.19 5.96
N THR A 320 -28.00 -12.03 5.06
CA THR A 320 -27.21 -13.22 5.43
C THR A 320 -25.79 -13.14 4.86
N LEU A 321 -24.79 -13.12 5.75
CA LEU A 321 -23.35 -13.15 5.43
C LEU A 321 -22.91 -14.58 5.08
N PRO A 322 -22.14 -14.82 4.01
CA PRO A 322 -21.53 -16.13 3.76
C PRO A 322 -20.27 -16.33 4.62
N GLU A 323 -20.27 -17.40 5.40
CA GLU A 323 -19.15 -17.90 6.18
C GLU A 323 -17.91 -18.22 5.33
N GLU A 324 -16.74 -18.02 5.95
CA GLU A 324 -15.42 -18.28 5.39
C GLU A 324 -15.25 -19.72 4.89
N ARG A 325 -14.93 -19.89 3.60
CA ARG A 325 -14.32 -21.13 3.11
C ARG A 325 -12.81 -20.98 3.06
N GLY A 326 -12.18 -21.45 4.14
CA GLY A 326 -10.75 -21.71 4.20
C GLY A 326 -10.33 -22.79 3.19
N GLY A 327 -9.40 -22.45 2.31
CA GLY A 327 -8.69 -23.39 1.44
C GLY A 327 -7.35 -23.76 2.06
N HIS A 328 -7.28 -24.92 2.70
CA HIS A 328 -6.05 -25.60 3.11
C HIS A 328 -5.18 -25.91 1.88
N LEU A 329 -3.96 -25.38 1.85
CA LEU A 329 -2.88 -25.84 0.96
C LEU A 329 -2.11 -26.95 1.68
N SER A 330 -2.26 -28.20 1.23
CA SER A 330 -1.42 -29.33 1.63
C SER A 330 -0.37 -29.59 0.56
N ALA A 331 0.91 -29.51 0.95
CA ALA A 331 2.06 -29.98 0.17
C ALA A 331 2.32 -31.48 0.41
N PRO A 332 2.85 -32.25 -0.57
CA PRO A 332 3.21 -33.65 -0.36
C PRO A 332 4.64 -33.79 0.19
N LEU A 333 4.78 -34.56 1.27
CA LEU A 333 6.07 -35.09 1.75
C LEU A 333 6.26 -36.52 1.23
N LEU A 334 7.42 -36.72 0.61
CA LEU A 334 8.06 -38.01 0.32
C LEU A 334 8.28 -38.80 1.62
N TRP A 335 8.06 -40.11 1.53
CA TRP A 335 8.74 -41.14 2.32
C TRP A 335 9.55 -41.99 1.35
#